data_AF-A0A1Z9HSJ6-F1
#
_entry.id   AF-A0A1Z9HSJ6-F1
#
_cell.length_a   1.000
_cell.length_b   1.000
_cell.length_c   1.000
_cell.angle_alpha   90.00
_cell.angle_beta   90.00
_cell.angle_gamma   90.00
#
_symmetry.space_group_name_H-M   'P 1'
#
loop_
_entity.id
_entity.type
_entity.pdbx_description
1 polymer ?
#
loop_
_entity_poly.entity_id
_entity_poly.type
_entity_poly.pdbx_seq_one_letter_code
_entity_poly.pdbx_strand_id
1 'polypeptide(L)'
;VEDNRAAYAEKFKLAEEILDKDSLTPDGAFYLWLKVRDAEAFTKKLYDEEQVIVLPGKYLGAEDKGQNPAEQYLRIALVHDIESTSKALKSIKKVLDNE
;
A
#
# COMPACT_ATOMS: atom_id res chain seq x y z
N VAL A 1 1.54 -23.40 8.74
CA VAL A 1 2.30 -22.14 8.59
C VAL A 1 2.68 -21.89 7.13
N GLU A 2 3.02 -22.95 6.38
CA GLU A 2 3.36 -22.87 4.95
C GLU A 2 2.20 -22.43 4.04
N ASP A 3 0.99 -22.98 4.21
CA ASP A 3 -0.18 -22.59 3.38
C ASP A 3 -0.54 -21.10 3.49
N ASN A 4 -0.38 -20.51 4.68
CA ASN A 4 -0.68 -19.11 4.88
C ASN A 4 0.38 -18.22 4.19
N ARG A 5 1.65 -18.64 4.19
CA ARG A 5 2.72 -17.90 3.49
C ARG A 5 2.54 -17.92 1.97
N ALA A 6 2.11 -19.05 1.40
CA ALA A 6 1.84 -19.15 -0.03
C ALA A 6 0.71 -18.20 -0.47
N ALA A 7 -0.37 -18.13 0.33
CA ALA A 7 -1.49 -17.22 0.06
C ALA A 7 -1.09 -15.73 0.09
N TYR A 8 -0.18 -15.33 0.99
CA TYR A 8 0.33 -13.95 0.99
C TYR A 8 1.25 -13.68 -0.19
N ALA A 9 2.11 -14.64 -0.57
CA ALA A 9 3.00 -14.50 -1.73
C ALA A 9 2.20 -14.23 -3.03
N GLU A 10 1.06 -14.91 -3.21
CA GLU A 10 0.18 -14.67 -4.36
C GLU A 10 -0.43 -13.25 -4.35
N LYS A 11 -0.86 -12.78 -3.18
CA LYS A 11 -1.38 -11.40 -3.03
C LYS A 11 -0.30 -10.34 -3.29
N PHE A 12 0.93 -10.59 -2.85
CA PHE A 12 2.05 -9.68 -3.12
C PHE A 12 2.40 -9.64 -4.60
N LYS A 13 2.46 -10.81 -5.25
CA LYS A 13 2.69 -10.88 -6.70
C LYS A 13 1.61 -10.13 -7.49
N LEU A 14 0.35 -10.28 -7.09
CA LEU A 14 -0.76 -9.52 -7.67
C LEU A 14 -0.60 -8.01 -7.45
N ALA A 15 -0.12 -7.59 -6.28
CA ALA A 15 0.16 -6.20 -5.99
C ALA A 15 1.30 -5.64 -6.84
N GLU A 16 2.37 -6.40 -7.04
CA GLU A 16 3.49 -6.04 -7.92
C GLU A 16 3.02 -5.91 -9.37
N GLU A 17 2.22 -6.85 -9.88
CA GLU A 17 1.64 -6.78 -11.23
C GLU A 17 0.69 -5.59 -11.41
N ILE A 18 -0.20 -5.33 -10.44
CA ILE A 18 -1.17 -4.23 -10.58
C ILE A 18 -0.50 -2.87 -10.42
N LEU A 19 0.41 -2.71 -9.46
CA LEU A 19 1.06 -1.44 -9.18
C LEU A 19 2.25 -1.14 -10.10
N ASP A 20 2.64 -2.09 -10.97
CA ASP A 20 3.80 -1.99 -11.87
C ASP A 20 5.07 -1.63 -11.10
N LYS A 21 5.29 -2.32 -9.97
CA LYS A 21 6.41 -2.06 -9.06
C LYS A 21 6.99 -3.37 -8.56
N ASP A 22 8.30 -3.53 -8.76
CA ASP A 22 9.06 -4.66 -8.25
C ASP A 22 9.45 -4.48 -6.77
N SER A 23 9.69 -5.59 -6.07
CA SER A 23 10.21 -5.64 -4.70
C SER A 23 9.29 -5.03 -3.63
N LEU A 24 7.98 -5.15 -3.83
CA LEU A 24 6.98 -4.79 -2.81
C LEU A 24 6.78 -5.91 -1.78
N THR A 25 7.34 -7.10 -2.05
CA THR A 25 7.30 -8.26 -1.17
C THR A 25 8.28 -8.10 0.00
N PRO A 26 7.82 -7.98 1.26
CA PRO A 26 8.69 -7.92 2.43
C PRO A 26 9.18 -9.32 2.85
N ASP A 27 10.34 -9.40 3.51
CA ASP A 27 10.90 -10.64 4.09
C ASP A 27 9.96 -11.32 5.11
N GLY A 28 9.01 -10.57 5.66
CA GLY A 28 7.97 -11.10 6.53
C GLY A 28 7.03 -10.00 7.02
N ALA A 29 5.85 -9.89 6.40
CA ALA A 29 4.69 -9.13 6.86
C ALA A 29 3.57 -9.25 5.80
N PHE A 30 2.38 -8.77 6.11
CA PHE A 30 1.28 -8.56 5.14
C PHE A 30 1.09 -7.07 4.80
N TYR A 31 2.10 -6.24 5.10
CA TYR A 31 2.08 -4.80 4.82
C TYR A 31 2.91 -4.49 3.57
N LEU A 32 2.31 -3.73 2.66
CA LEU A 32 2.94 -3.18 1.48
C LEU A 32 3.21 -1.70 1.75
N TRP A 33 4.46 -1.28 1.54
CA TRP A 33 4.90 0.10 1.71
C TRP A 33 5.07 0.75 0.34
N LEU A 34 4.10 1.58 -0.05
CA LEU A 34 4.10 2.25 -1.35
C LEU A 34 4.67 3.66 -1.19
N LYS A 35 5.78 3.95 -1.87
CA LYS A 35 6.31 5.31 -1.94
C LYS A 35 5.45 6.17 -2.86
N VAL A 36 5.00 7.31 -2.34
CA VAL A 36 4.20 8.34 -3.03
C VAL A 36 4.76 9.72 -2.69
N ARG A 37 4.36 10.75 -3.43
CA ARG A 37 4.87 12.10 -3.22
C ARG A 37 4.39 12.68 -1.88
N ASP A 38 3.08 12.55 -1.61
CA ASP A 38 2.42 12.98 -0.37
C ASP A 38 1.42 11.90 0.07
N ALA A 39 1.77 11.15 1.12
CA ALA A 39 0.94 10.05 1.60
C ALA A 39 -0.39 10.53 2.19
N GLU A 40 -0.44 11.73 2.79
CA GLU A 40 -1.67 12.23 3.41
C GLU A 40 -2.67 12.69 2.35
N ALA A 41 -2.19 13.46 1.37
CA ALA A 41 -3.01 13.90 0.24
C ALA A 41 -3.53 12.70 -0.57
N PHE A 42 -2.67 11.72 -0.84
CA PHE A 42 -3.04 10.50 -1.56
C PHE A 42 -4.13 9.72 -0.80
N THR A 43 -3.98 9.55 0.52
CA THR A 43 -4.97 8.86 1.35
C THR A 43 -6.34 9.55 1.28
N LYS A 44 -6.37 10.88 1.34
CA LYS A 44 -7.61 11.65 1.24
C LYS A 44 -8.27 11.48 -0.14
N LYS A 45 -7.50 11.60 -1.21
CA LYS A 45 -8.00 11.44 -2.59
C LYS A 45 -8.55 10.03 -2.82
N LEU A 46 -7.82 9.00 -2.36
CA LEU A 46 -8.23 7.61 -2.49
C LEU A 46 -9.53 7.31 -1.73
N TYR A 47 -9.70 7.89 -0.54
CA TYR A 47 -10.94 7.74 0.22
C TYR A 47 -12.12 8.47 -0.44
N ASP A 48 -11.89 9.66 -1.00
CA ASP A 48 -12.94 10.45 -1.66
C ASP A 48 -13.41 9.82 -2.99
N GLU A 49 -12.46 9.39 -3.83
CA GLU A 49 -12.77 8.87 -5.17
C GLU A 49 -13.18 7.40 -5.17
N GLU A 50 -12.54 6.58 -4.34
CA GLU A 50 -12.61 5.11 -4.43
C GLU A 50 -13.09 4.46 -3.12
N GLN A 51 -13.30 5.25 -2.05
CA GLN A 51 -13.70 4.77 -0.72
C GLN A 51 -12.74 3.73 -0.12
N VAL A 52 -11.49 3.74 -0.55
CA VAL A 52 -10.45 2.83 -0.05
C VAL A 52 -9.68 3.53 1.07
N ILE A 53 -9.59 2.85 2.22
CA ILE A 53 -8.86 3.35 3.39
C ILE A 53 -7.45 2.77 3.40
N VAL A 54 -6.46 3.65 3.47
CA VAL A 54 -5.04 3.33 3.64
C VAL A 54 -4.45 4.14 4.78
N LEU A 55 -3.30 3.72 5.31
CA LEU A 55 -2.65 4.41 6.42
C LEU A 55 -1.43 5.18 5.92
N PRO A 56 -1.37 6.52 6.06
CA PRO A 56 -0.17 7.27 5.74
C PRO A 56 0.93 6.98 6.77
N GLY A 57 2.13 6.71 6.27
CA GLY A 57 3.29 6.34 7.06
C GLY A 57 3.75 7.46 8.00
N LYS A 58 3.39 8.72 7.72
CA LYS A 58 3.59 9.87 8.61
C LYS A 58 3.11 9.61 10.04
N TYR A 59 2.02 8.85 10.22
CA TYR A 59 1.48 8.53 11.55
C TYR A 59 2.21 7.39 12.27
N LEU A 60 3.10 6.68 11.57
CA LEU A 60 3.91 5.59 12.11
C LEU A 60 5.37 6.01 12.37
N GLY A 61 5.88 6.97 11.60
CA GLY A 61 7.21 7.52 11.80
C GLY A 61 7.20 8.64 12.84
N ALA A 62 8.18 8.62 13.74
CA ALA A 62 8.49 9.79 14.56
C ALA A 62 9.18 10.83 13.68
N GLU A 63 8.80 12.10 13.85
CA GLU A 63 9.53 13.21 13.24
C GLU A 63 10.88 13.36 13.96
N ASP A 64 11.98 13.28 13.22
CA ASP A 64 13.31 13.61 13.73
C ASP A 64 13.83 14.83 12.97
N LYS A 65 14.12 15.92 13.70
CA LYS A 65 14.66 17.18 13.15
C LYS A 65 13.85 17.75 11.97
N GLY A 66 12.51 17.65 12.04
CA GLY A 66 11.61 18.18 11.01
C GLY A 66 11.54 17.34 9.73
N GLN A 67 12.07 16.11 9.73
CA GLN A 67 11.92 15.16 8.63
C GLN A 67 11.37 13.85 9.15
N ASN A 68 10.29 13.38 8.53
CA ASN A 68 9.74 12.06 8.80
C ASN A 68 10.01 11.16 7.58
N PRO A 69 10.88 10.14 7.70
CA PRO A 69 11.21 9.26 6.58
C PRO A 69 10.01 8.46 6.10
N ALA A 70 8.96 8.31 6.92
CA ALA A 70 7.72 7.61 6.58
C ALA A 70 6.65 8.54 5.98
N GLU A 71 6.88 9.85 5.88
CA GLU A 71 5.90 10.82 5.36
C GLU A 71 5.52 10.55 3.91
N GLN A 72 6.46 10.02 3.13
CA GLN A 72 6.28 9.71 1.71
C GLN A 72 5.85 8.26 1.45
N TYR A 73 5.46 7.52 2.48
CA TYR A 73 5.06 6.14 2.32
C TYR A 73 3.63 5.91 2.77
N LEU A 74 2.92 5.07 2.01
CA LEU A 74 1.61 4.55 2.37
C LEU A 74 1.77 3.10 2.86
N ARG A 75 1.16 2.79 4.00
CA ARG A 75 1.06 1.42 4.50
C ARG A 75 -0.28 0.82 4.08
N ILE A 76 -0.22 -0.21 3.26
CA ILE A 76 -1.38 -0.97 2.77
C ILE A 76 -1.34 -2.36 3.40
N ALA A 77 -2.46 -2.82 3.97
CA ALA A 77 -2.54 -4.14 4.62
C ALA A 77 -3.28 -5.14 3.72
N LEU A 78 -2.59 -6.18 3.26
CA LEU A 78 -3.14 -7.23 2.38
C LEU A 78 -3.79 -8.36 3.19
N VAL A 79 -4.70 -8.01 4.10
CA VAL A 79 -5.35 -8.94 5.04
C VAL A 79 -6.66 -9.53 4.51
N HIS A 80 -7.29 -8.85 3.55
CA HIS A 80 -8.55 -9.28 2.94
C HIS A 80 -8.33 -10.38 1.88
N ASP A 81 -9.41 -10.93 1.34
CA ASP A 81 -9.38 -11.87 0.22
C ASP A 81 -8.74 -11.26 -1.04
N ILE A 82 -8.36 -12.12 -2.00
CA ILE A 82 -7.63 -11.70 -3.21
C ILE A 82 -8.47 -10.79 -4.12
N GLU A 83 -9.80 -10.94 -4.14
CA GLU A 83 -10.67 -10.14 -4.99
C GLU A 83 -10.80 -8.71 -4.44
N SER A 84 -11.08 -8.57 -3.14
CA SER A 84 -11.10 -7.30 -2.42
C SER A 84 -9.75 -6.60 -2.51
N THR A 85 -8.67 -7.35 -2.33
CA THR A 85 -7.30 -6.85 -2.47
C THR A 85 -7.02 -6.35 -3.90
N SER A 86 -7.41 -7.12 -4.93
CA SER A 86 -7.26 -6.72 -6.34
C SER A 86 -8.01 -5.42 -6.65
N LYS A 87 -9.26 -5.29 -6.18
CA LYS A 87 -10.05 -4.07 -6.37
C LYS A 87 -9.37 -2.86 -5.74
N ALA A 88 -8.97 -2.97 -4.47
CA ALA A 88 -8.28 -1.89 -3.76
C ALA A 88 -6.97 -1.49 -4.45
N LEU A 89 -6.17 -2.46 -4.91
CA LEU A 89 -4.92 -2.22 -5.63
C LEU A 89 -5.16 -1.51 -6.98
N LYS A 90 -6.21 -1.88 -7.71
CA LYS A 90 -6.59 -1.21 -8.97
C LYS A 90 -7.02 0.24 -8.73
N SER A 91 -7.80 0.49 -7.69
CA SER A 91 -8.18 1.85 -7.27
C SER A 91 -6.94 2.69 -6.92
N ILE A 92 -5.99 2.11 -6.17
CA ILE A 92 -4.70 2.76 -5.86
C ILE A 92 -3.93 3.07 -7.15
N LYS A 93 -3.81 2.11 -8.08
CA LYS A 93 -3.14 2.31 -9.38
C LYS A 93 -3.79 3.47 -10.15
N LYS A 94 -5.11 3.48 -10.24
CA LYS A 94 -5.88 4.52 -10.95
C LYS A 94 -5.64 5.92 -10.37
N VAL A 95 -5.61 6.06 -9.05
CA VAL A 95 -5.31 7.35 -8.40
C VAL A 95 -3.87 7.77 -8.65
N LEU A 96 -2.95 6.79 -8.69
CA LEU A 96 -1.52 7.00 -8.95
C LEU A 96 -1.21 7.37 -10.41
N ASP A 97 -1.95 6.81 -11.38
CA ASP A 97 -1.87 7.20 -12.80
C ASP A 97 -2.50 8.59 -13.06
N ASN A 98 -3.41 9.03 -12.20
CA ASN A 98 -4.09 10.33 -12.26
C ASN A 98 -3.37 11.42 -11.43
N GLU A 99 -2.11 11.22 -11.05
CA GLU A 99 -1.27 12.17 -10.29
C GLU A 99 -0.13 12.70 -11.17
#